data_AF-A0A850BVZ9-F1
#
_entry.id   AF-A0A850BVZ9-F1
#
_cell.length_a   1.000
_cell.length_b   1.000
_cell.length_c   1.000
_cell.angle_alpha   90.00
_cell.angle_beta   90.00
_cell.angle_gamma   90.00
#
_symmetry.space_group_name_H-M   'P 1'
#
loop_
_entity.id
_entity.type
_entity.pdbx_description
1 polymer ?
#
loop_
_entity_poly.entity_id
_entity_poly.type
_entity_poly.pdbx_seq_one_letter_code
_entity_poly.pdbx_strand_id
1 'polypeptide(L)'
;KIQLVVITQAISIPFLILLGFSPIFWVGAASYYIRLALMNMSSPVYQTFVMEHVEPSSRATVASLSNMAWNFGWAFSPTISGWLQVRYGFGLPFLGTIILYSIAVFMYWAFFWRRSEKVVPIVATTD
;
A
#
# COMPACT_ATOMS: atom_id res chain seq x y z
N LYS A 1 -1.50 -14.00 3.94
CA LYS A 1 -2.21 -12.92 3.20
C LYS A 1 -1.50 -11.58 3.32
N ILE A 2 -1.29 -11.06 4.53
CA ILE A 2 -0.56 -9.79 4.71
C ILE A 2 0.87 -9.83 4.18
N GLN A 3 1.52 -11.00 4.23
CA GLN A 3 2.88 -11.16 3.72
C GLN A 3 3.01 -10.83 2.24
N LEU A 4 2.03 -11.28 1.44
CA LEU A 4 1.97 -10.98 0.02
C LEU A 4 1.87 -9.47 -0.19
N VAL A 5 0.95 -8.80 0.52
CA VAL A 5 0.73 -7.34 0.43
C VAL A 5 2.00 -6.56 0.77
N VAL A 6 2.73 -6.96 1.83
CA VAL A 6 3.97 -6.29 2.23
C VAL A 6 5.05 -6.49 1.17
N ILE A 7 5.25 -7.71 0.67
CA ILE A 7 6.29 -8.01 -0.33
C ILE A 7 6.02 -7.28 -1.64
N THR A 8 4.80 -7.37 -2.18
CA THR A 8 4.44 -6.75 -3.45
C THR A 8 4.54 -5.22 -3.38
N GLN A 9 4.11 -4.61 -2.27
CA GLN A 9 4.26 -3.17 -2.07
C GLN A 9 5.71 -2.75 -1.82
N ALA A 10 6.51 -3.56 -1.11
CA ALA A 10 7.94 -3.29 -0.95
C ALA A 10 8.68 -3.33 -2.29
N ILE A 11 8.42 -4.35 -3.12
CA ILE A 11 9.00 -4.48 -4.46
C ILE A 11 8.54 -3.33 -5.38
N SER A 12 7.34 -2.78 -5.16
CA SER A 12 6.83 -1.62 -5.91
C SER A 12 7.66 -0.34 -5.68
N ILE A 13 8.36 -0.22 -4.54
CA ILE A 13 9.15 0.99 -4.21
C ILE A 13 10.33 1.21 -5.17
N PRO A 14 11.20 0.22 -5.46
CA PRO A 14 12.21 0.34 -6.51
C PRO A 14 11.65 0.79 -7.87
N PHE A 15 10.52 0.22 -8.30
CA PHE A 15 9.87 0.64 -9.56
C PHE A 15 9.32 2.06 -9.47
N LEU A 16 8.84 2.50 -8.31
CA LEU A 16 8.44 3.89 -8.10
C LEU A 16 9.63 4.87 -8.18
N ILE A 17 10.80 4.48 -7.65
CA ILE A 17 12.05 5.26 -7.79
C ILE A 17 12.47 5.34 -9.26
N LEU A 18 12.50 4.21 -9.96
CA LEU A 18 12.83 4.17 -11.38
C LEU A 18 11.85 5.02 -12.21
N LEU A 19 10.55 4.96 -11.90
CA LEU A 19 9.54 5.77 -12.57
C LEU A 19 9.76 7.27 -12.37
N GLY A 20 10.14 7.70 -11.17
CA GLY A 20 10.29 9.12 -10.83
C GLY A 20 11.60 9.77 -11.27
N PHE A 21 12.67 8.97 -11.39
CA PHE A 21 14.03 9.49 -11.55
C PHE A 21 14.78 8.93 -12.76
N SER A 22 14.23 7.94 -13.48
CA SER A 22 14.87 7.45 -14.71
C SER A 22 14.80 8.49 -15.83
N PRO A 23 15.92 8.80 -16.51
CA PRO A 23 15.91 9.64 -17.71
C PRO A 23 15.46 8.86 -18.96
N ILE A 24 15.34 7.53 -18.89
CA ILE A 24 15.01 6.66 -20.02
C ILE A 24 13.51 6.36 -20.02
N PHE A 25 12.81 6.80 -21.08
CA PHE A 25 11.36 6.62 -21.25
C PHE A 25 10.91 5.17 -21.05
N TRP A 26 11.57 4.21 -21.73
CA TRP A 26 11.20 2.79 -21.65
C TRP A 26 11.31 2.20 -20.26
N VAL A 27 12.31 2.64 -19.48
CA VAL A 27 12.46 2.22 -18.08
C VAL A 27 11.32 2.78 -17.23
N GLY A 28 10.95 4.05 -17.44
CA GLY A 28 9.79 4.65 -16.76
C GLY A 28 8.49 3.92 -17.11
N ALA A 29 8.21 3.69 -18.39
CA ALA A 29 7.03 2.98 -18.85
C ALA A 29 6.94 1.56 -18.28
N ALA A 30 8.02 0.78 -18.37
CA ALA A 30 8.06 -0.57 -17.80
C ALA A 30 7.85 -0.55 -16.27
N SER A 31 8.51 0.38 -15.57
CA SER A 31 8.36 0.54 -14.12
C SER A 31 6.94 0.89 -13.72
N TYR A 32 6.27 1.75 -14.48
CA TYR A 32 4.85 2.09 -14.27
C TYR A 32 3.96 0.84 -14.35
N TYR A 33 4.08 0.05 -15.40
CA TYR A 33 3.25 -1.16 -15.57
C TYR A 33 3.51 -2.21 -14.50
N ILE A 34 4.78 -2.45 -14.15
CA ILE A 34 5.13 -3.42 -13.11
C ILE A 34 4.58 -2.98 -11.75
N ARG A 35 4.79 -1.71 -11.38
CA ARG A 35 4.22 -1.12 -10.16
C ARG A 35 2.69 -1.24 -10.15
N LEU A 36 2.04 -0.95 -11.28
CA LEU A 36 0.59 -1.03 -11.41
C LEU A 36 0.08 -2.46 -11.19
N ALA A 37 0.76 -3.45 -11.76
CA ALA A 37 0.42 -4.86 -11.56
C ALA A 37 0.61 -5.30 -10.10
N LEU A 38 1.74 -4.94 -9.48
CA LEU A 38 2.02 -5.26 -8.07
C LEU A 38 0.99 -4.65 -7.12
N MET A 39 0.61 -3.39 -7.34
CA MET A 39 -0.39 -2.71 -6.52
C MET A 39 -1.79 -3.31 -6.69
N ASN A 40 -2.22 -3.55 -7.93
CA ASN A 40 -3.54 -4.12 -8.19
C ASN A 40 -3.69 -5.54 -7.65
N MET A 41 -2.61 -6.33 -7.66
CA MET A 41 -2.60 -7.67 -7.06
C MET A 41 -2.78 -7.63 -5.53
N SER A 42 -2.28 -6.57 -4.89
CA SER A 42 -2.29 -6.43 -3.42
C SER A 42 -3.64 -6.01 -2.86
N SER A 43 -4.40 -5.23 -3.62
CA SER A 43 -5.65 -4.60 -3.15
C SER A 43 -6.71 -5.63 -2.71
N PRO A 44 -7.06 -6.66 -3.50
CA PRO A 44 -8.07 -7.65 -3.10
C PRO A 44 -7.62 -8.46 -1.88
N VAL A 45 -6.34 -8.85 -1.84
CA VAL A 45 -5.76 -9.63 -0.74
C VAL A 45 -5.81 -8.85 0.57
N TYR A 46 -5.51 -7.54 0.51
CA TYR A 46 -5.61 -6.65 1.67
C TYR A 46 -7.05 -6.50 2.14
N GLN A 47 -8.00 -6.25 1.24
CA GLN A 47 -9.41 -6.11 1.60
C GLN A 47 -9.96 -7.37 2.28
N THR A 48 -9.67 -8.55 1.75
CA THR A 48 -10.07 -9.82 2.39
C THR A 48 -9.42 -9.96 3.77
N PHE A 49 -8.12 -9.66 3.89
CA PHE A 49 -7.42 -9.73 5.17
C PHE A 49 -8.07 -8.83 6.23
N VAL A 50 -8.42 -7.58 5.88
CA VAL A 50 -9.09 -6.66 6.82
C VAL A 50 -10.45 -7.22 7.23
N MET A 51 -11.27 -7.68 6.30
CA MET A 51 -12.63 -8.17 6.61
C MET A 51 -12.65 -9.48 7.41
N GLU A 52 -11.59 -10.29 7.33
CA GLU A 52 -11.40 -11.48 8.18
C GLU A 52 -11.12 -11.13 9.64
N HIS A 53 -10.51 -9.97 9.91
CA HIS A 53 -10.15 -9.52 11.25
C HIS A 53 -11.21 -8.59 11.88
N VAL A 54 -12.32 -8.36 11.19
CA VAL A 54 -13.39 -7.45 11.63
C VAL A 54 -14.67 -8.23 11.87
N GLU A 55 -15.28 -8.01 13.03
CA GLU A 55 -16.58 -8.59 13.39
C GLU A 55 -17.65 -8.23 12.34
N PRO A 56 -18.58 -9.15 12.01
CA PRO A 56 -19.57 -8.93 10.96
C PRO A 56 -20.38 -7.63 11.10
N SER A 57 -20.73 -7.26 12.34
CA SER A 57 -21.46 -6.03 12.67
C SER A 57 -20.69 -4.75 12.34
N SER A 58 -19.35 -4.80 12.38
CA SER A 58 -18.46 -3.64 12.23
C SER A 58 -17.88 -3.51 10.82
N ARG A 59 -18.08 -4.50 9.94
CA ARG A 59 -17.54 -4.52 8.57
C ARG A 59 -17.97 -3.32 7.74
N ALA A 60 -19.24 -2.90 7.87
CA ALA A 60 -19.76 -1.73 7.15
C ALA A 60 -19.02 -0.44 7.56
N THR A 61 -18.80 -0.25 8.87
CA THR A 61 -18.07 0.91 9.41
C THR A 61 -16.62 0.91 8.95
N VAL A 62 -15.92 -0.23 9.01
CA VAL A 62 -14.53 -0.34 8.57
C VAL A 62 -14.40 -0.12 7.06
N ALA A 63 -15.31 -0.65 6.26
CA ALA A 63 -15.35 -0.42 4.81
C ALA A 63 -15.58 1.06 4.49
N SER A 64 -16.53 1.71 5.18
CA SER A 64 -16.80 3.15 5.01
C SER A 64 -15.59 3.99 5.36
N LEU A 65 -14.95 3.74 6.51
CA LEU A 65 -13.75 4.47 6.92
C LEU A 65 -12.59 4.29 5.94
N SER A 66 -12.39 3.07 5.44
CA SER A 66 -11.37 2.76 4.43
C SER A 66 -11.63 3.50 3.12
N ASN A 67 -12.88 3.51 2.66
CA ASN A 67 -13.28 4.28 1.47
C ASN A 67 -13.13 5.78 1.69
N MET A 68 -13.44 6.29 2.87
CA MET A 68 -13.26 7.71 3.18
C MET A 68 -11.77 8.10 3.13
N ALA A 69 -10.89 7.29 3.70
CA ALA A 69 -9.44 7.49 3.62
C ALA A 69 -8.94 7.47 2.17
N TRP A 70 -9.46 6.55 1.35
CA TRP A 70 -9.13 6.48 -0.08
C TRP A 70 -9.57 7.73 -0.83
N ASN A 71 -10.82 8.15 -0.66
CA ASN A 71 -11.38 9.35 -1.29
C ASN A 71 -10.66 10.62 -0.83
N PHE A 72 -10.23 10.69 0.43
CA PHE A 72 -9.43 11.80 0.93
C PHE A 72 -8.11 11.90 0.17
N GLY A 73 -7.37 10.79 0.03
CA GLY A 73 -6.14 10.77 -0.77
C GLY A 73 -6.39 11.20 -2.21
N TRP A 74 -7.48 10.73 -2.82
CA TRP A 74 -7.85 11.08 -4.19
C TRP A 74 -8.28 12.54 -4.39
N ALA A 75 -8.92 13.15 -3.40
CA ALA A 75 -9.40 14.53 -3.49
C ALA A 75 -8.26 15.55 -3.48
N PHE A 76 -7.24 15.34 -2.64
CA PHE A 76 -6.16 16.31 -2.46
C PHE A 76 -4.90 16.00 -3.28
N SER A 77 -4.66 14.73 -3.63
CA SER A 77 -3.42 14.34 -4.30
C SER A 77 -3.19 15.04 -5.65
N PRO A 78 -4.19 15.23 -6.55
CA PRO A 78 -3.93 15.89 -7.84
C PRO A 78 -3.55 17.36 -7.67
N THR A 79 -4.22 18.07 -6.76
CA THR A 79 -3.96 19.49 -6.49
C THR A 79 -2.59 19.69 -5.86
N ILE A 80 -2.25 18.93 -4.82
CA ILE A 80 -0.95 19.03 -4.14
C ILE A 80 0.17 18.62 -5.10
N SER A 81 0.00 17.50 -5.80
CA SER A 81 0.97 17.00 -6.76
C SER A 81 1.18 17.96 -7.91
N GLY A 82 0.11 18.50 -8.51
CA GLY A 82 0.20 19.48 -9.59
C GLY A 82 0.91 20.76 -9.16
N TRP A 83 0.60 21.29 -7.97
CA TRP A 83 1.30 22.46 -7.42
C TRP A 83 2.80 22.20 -7.23
N LEU A 84 3.17 21.03 -6.68
CA LEU A 84 4.56 20.62 -6.52
C LEU A 84 5.27 20.43 -7.86
N GLN A 85 4.61 19.81 -8.84
CA GLN A 85 5.15 19.59 -10.19
C GLN A 85 5.47 20.90 -10.90
N VAL A 86 4.57 21.89 -10.84
CA VAL A 86 4.77 23.19 -11.50
C VAL A 86 5.91 23.99 -10.86
N ARG A 87 6.05 23.96 -9.53
CA ARG A 87 7.04 24.80 -8.82
C ARG A 87 8.41 24.14 -8.62
N TYR A 88 8.43 22.82 -8.41
CA TYR A 88 9.62 22.08 -8.00
C TYR A 88 9.95 20.91 -8.94
N GLY A 89 9.16 20.72 -10.01
CA GLY A 89 9.29 19.59 -10.92
C GLY A 89 8.74 18.29 -10.34
N PHE A 90 8.90 17.21 -11.11
CA PHE A 90 8.31 15.90 -10.79
C PHE A 90 8.99 15.17 -9.64
N GLY A 91 10.27 15.45 -9.35
CA GLY A 91 11.04 14.71 -8.34
C GLY A 91 10.44 14.79 -6.93
N LEU A 92 9.92 15.95 -6.53
CA LEU A 92 9.39 16.18 -5.18
C LEU A 92 8.08 15.41 -4.90
N PRO A 93 7.07 15.39 -5.81
CA PRO A 93 5.92 14.49 -5.69
C PRO A 93 6.29 13.01 -5.64
N PHE A 94 7.25 12.57 -6.46
CA PHE A 94 7.72 11.18 -6.45
C PHE A 94 8.40 10.83 -5.12
N LEU A 95 9.27 11.70 -4.61
CA LEU A 95 9.92 11.51 -3.31
C LEU A 95 8.89 11.44 -2.17
N GLY A 96 7.91 12.35 -2.15
CA GLY A 96 6.81 12.31 -1.19
C GLY A 96 6.03 11.01 -1.26
N THR A 97 5.75 10.53 -2.47
CA THR A 97 5.07 9.24 -2.68
C THR A 97 5.92 8.08 -2.16
N ILE A 98 7.23 8.05 -2.45
CA ILE A 98 8.16 7.00 -1.98
C ILE A 98 8.22 6.95 -0.45
N ILE A 99 8.31 8.11 0.21
CA ILE A 99 8.34 8.20 1.67
C ILE A 99 7.03 7.66 2.27
N LEU A 100 5.89 8.14 1.78
CA LEU A 100 4.57 7.68 2.24
C LEU A 100 4.38 6.17 2.02
N TYR A 101 4.79 5.67 0.84
CA TYR A 101 4.73 4.24 0.53
C TYR A 101 5.62 3.41 1.47
N SER A 102 6.84 3.87 1.73
CA SER A 102 7.79 3.19 2.62
C SER A 102 7.26 3.13 4.05
N ILE A 103 6.67 4.23 4.55
CA ILE A 103 6.01 4.28 5.85
C ILE A 103 4.84 3.30 5.90
N ALA A 104 3.98 3.30 4.87
CA ALA A 104 2.84 2.38 4.82
C ALA A 104 3.27 0.90 4.83
N VAL A 105 4.26 0.53 4.02
CA VAL A 105 4.84 -0.82 3.99
C VAL A 105 5.44 -1.19 5.34
N PHE A 106 6.18 -0.27 5.97
CA PHE A 106 6.74 -0.48 7.31
C PHE A 106 5.65 -0.68 8.36
N MET A 107 4.57 0.10 8.33
CA MET A 107 3.43 -0.06 9.22
C MET A 107 2.74 -1.42 9.01
N TYR A 108 2.50 -1.83 7.76
CA TYR A 108 1.92 -3.15 7.49
C TYR A 108 2.80 -4.28 8.04
N TRP A 109 4.11 -4.18 7.87
CA TRP A 109 5.05 -5.13 8.42
C TRP A 109 5.05 -5.13 9.96
N ALA A 110 5.17 -3.95 10.58
CA ALA A 110 5.29 -3.81 12.03
C ALA A 110 4.03 -4.25 12.79
N PHE A 111 2.84 -3.89 12.30
CA PHE A 111 1.59 -4.17 13.00
C PHE A 111 1.01 -5.53 12.68
N PHE A 112 1.11 -5.98 11.43
CA PHE A 112 0.36 -7.16 10.97
C PHE A 112 1.25 -8.34 10.58
N TRP A 113 2.45 -8.13 10.01
CA TRP A 113 3.37 -9.25 9.77
C TRP A 113 4.00 -9.73 11.08
N ARG A 114 4.69 -8.84 11.80
CA ARG A 114 5.46 -9.20 13.01
C ARG A 114 4.59 -9.75 14.13
N ARG A 115 3.30 -9.36 14.18
CA ARG A 115 2.36 -9.76 15.23
C ARG A 115 1.59 -11.04 14.90
N SER A 116 1.56 -11.48 13.64
CA SER A 116 0.84 -12.67 13.20
C SER A 116 1.51 -13.99 13.62
N GLU A 117 2.75 -13.95 14.13
CA GLU A 117 3.48 -15.15 14.61
C GLU A 117 3.06 -15.62 16.02
N LYS A 118 2.15 -14.91 16.72
CA LYS A 118 1.72 -15.25 18.10
C LYS A 118 0.34 -15.89 18.20
N VAL A 119 -0.08 -16.72 17.24
CA VAL A 119 -1.24 -17.59 17.44
C VAL A 119 -0.74 -18.88 18.11
N VAL A 120 -0.80 -18.92 19.43
CA VAL A 120 -0.52 -20.12 20.24
C VAL A 120 -1.49 -21.22 19.79
N PRO A 121 -1.03 -22.42 19.41
CA PRO A 121 -1.92 -23.51 19.06
C PRO A 121 -2.75 -23.86 20.29
N ILE A 122 -4.07 -23.83 20.13
CA ILE A 122 -5.00 -24.41 21.10
C ILE A 122 -4.69 -25.90 21.12
N VAL A 123 -3.95 -26.35 22.14
CA VAL A 123 -3.84 -27.76 22.45
C VAL A 123 -5.26 -28.19 22.79
N ALA A 124 -5.89 -28.90 21.86
CA ALA A 124 -7.14 -29.58 22.12
C ALA A 124 -6.83 -30.62 23.20
N THR A 125 -7.13 -30.28 24.45
CA THR A 125 -7.25 -31.26 25.52
C THR A 125 -8.51 -32.05 25.23
N THR A 126 -8.38 -33.08 24.40
CA THR A 126 -9.20 -34.27 24.53
C THR A 126 -8.77 -34.95 25.82
N ASP A 127 -9.64 -34.94 26.83
CA ASP A 127 -9.87 -36.00 27.81
C ASP A 127 -11.16 -35.69 28.59
#